data_AF-A0A2V6U7W6-F1
#
_entry.id   AF-A0A2V6U7W6-F1
#
_cell.length_a   1.000
_cell.length_b   1.000
_cell.length_c   1.000
_cell.angle_alpha   90.00
_cell.angle_beta   90.00
_cell.angle_gamma   90.00
#
_symmetry.space_group_name_H-M   'P 1'
#
loop_
_entity.id
_entity.type
_entity.pdbx_description
1 polymer ?
#
loop_
_entity_poly.entity_id
_entity_poly.type
_entity_poly.pdbx_seq_one_letter_code
_entity_poly.pdbx_strand_id
1 'polypeptide(L)' 'MIRILRLSPERALARASKQFLATASDRCPKCRSTFVGQEPAFVHCRCCGAMARIAKGSLLAQELFELRSGLRLGP' A
#
# COMPACT_ATOMS: atom_id res chain seq x y z
N MET A 1 26.52 5.08 -14.76
CA MET A 1 26.12 6.43 -14.32
C MET A 1 25.09 6.30 -13.20
N ILE A 2 25.45 6.60 -11.95
CA ILE A 2 24.51 6.55 -10.82
C ILE A 2 23.77 7.89 -10.74
N ARG A 3 22.43 7.86 -10.84
CA ARG A 3 21.59 9.06 -10.74
C ARG A 3 21.16 9.24 -9.29
N ILE A 4 21.79 10.17 -8.58
CA ILE A 4 21.46 10.46 -7.18
C ILE A 4 20.22 11.35 -7.14
N LEU A 5 19.09 10.78 -6.71
CA LEU A 5 17.86 11.51 -6.46
C LEU A 5 17.89 12.12 -5.05
N ARG A 6 18.00 13.45 -4.96
CA ARG A 6 17.79 14.15 -3.69
C ARG A 6 16.31 14.06 -3.31
N LEU A 7 16.02 13.30 -2.25
CA LEU A 7 14.72 13.27 -1.57
C LEU A 7 14.59 14.57 -0.76
N SER A 8 13.93 15.58 -1.34
CA SER A 8 13.40 16.68 -0.53
C SER A 8 12.23 16.19 0.33
N PRO A 9 11.90 16.85 1.45
CA PRO A 9 10.72 16.52 2.25
C PRO A 9 9.44 16.43 1.42
N GLU A 10 9.24 17.37 0.49
CA GLU A 10 8.12 17.39 -0.45
C GLU A 10 8.07 16.14 -1.34
N ARG A 11 9.22 15.70 -1.87
CA ARG A 11 9.31 14.49 -2.71
C ARG A 11 9.11 13.22 -1.90
N ALA A 12 9.54 13.20 -0.64
CA ALA A 12 9.28 12.10 0.27
C ALA A 12 7.77 11.99 0.56
N LEU A 13 7.11 13.11 0.87
CA LEU A 13 5.67 13.19 1.09
C LEU A 13 4.87 12.79 -0.16
N ALA A 14 5.25 13.29 -1.34
CA ALA A 14 4.60 12.92 -2.60
C ALA A 14 4.80 11.44 -2.97
N ARG A 15 5.88 10.81 -2.50
CA ARG A 15 6.12 9.37 -2.68
C ARG A 15 5.29 8.55 -1.70
N ALA A 16 5.23 8.97 -0.44
CA ALA A 16 4.39 8.36 0.58
C ALA A 16 2.91 8.44 0.19
N SER A 17 2.41 9.60 -0.26
CA SER A 17 1.01 9.77 -0.66
C SER A 17 0.59 8.86 -1.83
N LYS A 18 1.51 8.59 -2.78
CA LYS A 18 1.28 7.66 -3.89
C LYS A 18 1.17 6.18 -3.46
N GLN A 19 1.62 5.83 -2.26
CA GLN A 19 1.46 4.46 -1.74
C GLN A 19 0.04 4.18 -1.25
N PHE A 20 -0.77 5.23 -1.01
CA PHE A 20 -2.11 5.07 -0.47
C PHE A 20 -3.19 5.13 -1.56
N LEU A 21 -4.12 4.18 -1.51
CA LEU A 21 -5.39 4.24 -2.19
C LEU A 21 -6.34 5.16 -1.42
N ALA A 22 -7.06 6.04 -2.13
CA ALA A 22 -8.05 6.91 -1.50
C ALA A 22 -9.18 6.09 -0.83
N THR A 23 -9.59 5.00 -1.47
CA THR A 23 -10.62 4.06 -1.01
C THR A 23 -10.24 2.63 -1.39
N ALA A 24 -10.93 1.64 -0.84
CA ALA A 24 -10.84 0.27 -1.34
C ALA A 24 -11.13 0.21 -2.85
N SER A 25 -10.44 -0.68 -3.56
CA SER A 25 -10.55 -0.86 -5.01
C SER A 25 -10.64 -2.34 -5.32
N ASP A 26 -11.58 -2.73 -6.18
CA ASP A 26 -11.78 -4.12 -6.62
C ASP A 26 -10.73 -4.59 -7.63
N ARG A 27 -9.78 -3.70 -7.97
CA ARG A 27 -8.68 -3.95 -8.90
C ARG A 27 -7.36 -3.52 -8.31
N CYS A 28 -6.33 -4.27 -8.63
CA CYS A 28 -4.96 -3.92 -8.28
C CYS A 28 -4.50 -2.66 -9.03
N PRO A 29 -3.98 -1.62 -8.35
CA PRO A 29 -3.49 -0.40 -9.01
C PRO A 29 -2.23 -0.65 -9.88
N LYS A 30 -1.51 -1.75 -9.62
CA LYS A 30 -0.28 -2.10 -10.35
C LYS A 30 -0.56 -2.89 -11.64
N CYS A 31 -1.28 -4.01 -11.55
CA CYS A 31 -1.49 -4.92 -12.68
C CYS A 31 -2.94 -4.96 -13.20
N ARG A 32 -3.87 -4.21 -12.60
CA ARG A 32 -5.31 -4.15 -12.96
C ARG A 32 -6.09 -5.46 -12.82
N SER A 33 -5.48 -6.53 -12.28
CA SER A 33 -6.19 -7.77 -11.94
C SER A 33 -7.32 -7.52 -10.94
N THR A 34 -8.43 -8.24 -11.11
CA THR A 34 -9.57 -8.28 -10.18
C THR A 34 -9.38 -9.33 -9.07
N PHE A 35 -8.31 -10.13 -9.13
CA PHE A 35 -8.03 -11.14 -8.10
C PHE A 35 -7.32 -10.51 -6.90
N VAL A 36 -8.10 -9.78 -6.10
CA VAL A 36 -7.64 -9.03 -4.93
C VAL A 36 -8.33 -9.52 -3.65
N GLY A 37 -7.57 -9.60 -2.55
CA GLY A 37 -8.09 -9.73 -1.20
C GLY A 37 -8.28 -8.35 -0.58
N GLN A 38 -9.47 -8.08 -0.06
CA GLN A 38 -9.80 -6.84 0.64
C GLN A 38 -9.60 -7.03 2.15
N GLU A 39 -8.80 -6.16 2.76
CA GLU A 39 -8.67 -6.01 4.20
C GLU A 39 -9.10 -4.59 4.59
N PRO A 40 -9.53 -4.34 5.84
CA PRO A 40 -10.02 -3.01 6.23
C PRO A 40 -8.99 -1.87 6.08
N ALA A 41 -7.69 -2.21 6.05
CA ALA A 41 -6.60 -1.25 5.87
C ALA A 41 -5.82 -1.42 4.55
N PHE A 42 -6.06 -2.49 3.78
CA PHE A 42 -5.23 -2.84 2.63
C PHE A 42 -6.00 -3.54 1.51
N VAL A 43 -5.47 -3.45 0.30
CA VAL A 43 -5.82 -4.29 -0.84
C VAL A 43 -4.60 -5.13 -1.20
N HIS A 44 -4.73 -6.45 -1.15
CA HIS A 44 -3.68 -7.40 -1.53
C HIS A 44 -4.00 -8.04 -2.88
N CYS A 45 -3.20 -7.76 -3.91
CA CYS A 45 -3.30 -8.43 -5.19
C CYS A 45 -2.73 -9.84 -5.11
N ARG A 46 -3.59 -10.86 -5.24
CA ARG A 46 -3.20 -12.27 -5.24
C ARG A 46 -2.55 -12.70 -6.56
N CYS A 47 -2.68 -11.89 -7.61
CA CYS A 47 -2.06 -12.15 -8.92
C CYS A 47 -0.60 -11.67 -8.99
N CYS A 48 -0.27 -10.46 -8.52
CA CYS A 48 1.08 -9.89 -8.64
C CYS A 48 1.79 -9.61 -7.30
N GLY A 49 1.16 -9.96 -6.18
CA GLY A 49 1.68 -9.78 -4.82
C GLY A 49 1.72 -8.33 -4.32
N ALA A 50 1.22 -7.37 -5.11
CA ALA A 50 1.20 -5.97 -4.68
C ALA A 50 0.26 -5.77 -3.51
N MET A 51 0.72 -5.07 -2.47
CA MET A 51 -0.12 -4.56 -1.40
C MET A 51 -0.25 -3.05 -1.53
N ALA A 52 -1.48 -2.56 -1.43
CA ALA A 52 -1.79 -1.14 -1.45
C ALA A 52 -2.55 -0.77 -0.17
N ARG A 53 -2.12 0.28 0.53
CA ARG A 53 -2.73 0.70 1.78
C ARG A 53 -3.87 1.68 1.53
N ILE A 54 -4.91 1.65 2.34
CA ILE A 54 -6.04 2.57 2.22
C ILE A 54 -5.79 3.80 3.10
N ALA A 55 -5.86 5.00 2.53
CA ALA A 55 -5.44 6.26 3.17
C ALA A 55 -6.16 6.55 4.50
N LYS A 56 -7.44 6.16 4.61
CA LYS A 56 -8.25 6.29 5.83
C LYS A 56 -8.55 4.92 6.46
N GLY A 57 -7.73 3.91 6.17
CA GLY A 57 -7.85 2.59 6.77
C GLY A 57 -7.62 2.63 8.28
N SER A 58 -8.25 1.71 9.02
CA SER A 58 -8.05 1.60 10.46
C SER A 58 -6.61 1.19 10.79
N LEU A 59 -5.92 1.99 11.61
CA LEU A 59 -4.58 1.65 12.11
C LEU A 59 -4.60 0.34 12.92
N LEU A 60 -5.63 0.12 13.74
CA LEU A 60 -5.80 -1.13 14.48
C LEU A 60 -5.95 -2.32 13.53
N ALA A 61 -6.74 -2.16 12.46
CA ALA A 61 -6.89 -3.24 11.48
C ALA A 61 -5.58 -3.53 10.74
N GLN A 62 -4.77 -2.50 10.49
CA GLN A 62 -3.41 -2.68 9.98
C GLN A 62 -2.54 -3.48 10.94
N GLU A 63 -2.47 -3.07 12.21
CA GLU A 63 -1.62 -3.75 13.20
C GLU A 63 -2.01 -5.22 13.35
N LEU A 64 -3.32 -5.51 13.42
CA LEU A 64 -3.83 -6.88 13.47
C LEU A 64 -3.48 -7.68 12.21
N PHE A 65 -3.50 -7.06 11.03
CA PHE A 65 -3.05 -7.72 9.81
C PHE A 65 -1.55 -8.03 9.84
N GLU A 66 -0.72 -7.06 10.23
CA GLU A 66 0.73 -7.23 10.31
C GLU A 66 1.11 -8.35 11.30
N LEU A 67 0.44 -8.40 12.46
CA LEU A 67 0.62 -9.46 13.45
C LEU A 67 0.24 -10.85 12.90
N ARG A 68 -0.92 -10.97 12.22
CA ARG A 68 -1.40 -12.26 11.69
C ARG A 68 -0.62 -12.74 10.47
N SER A 69 -0.11 -11.83 9.66
CA SER A 69 0.59 -12.15 8.41
C SER A 69 2.11 -12.27 8.57
N GLY A 70 2.68 -11.73 9.65
CA GLY A 70 4.12 -11.60 9.83
C GLY A 70 4.77 -10.56 8.91
N LEU A 71 3.98 -9.77 8.17
CA LEU A 71 4.46 -8.71 7.30
C LEU A 71 4.52 -7.37 8.04
N ARG A 72 5.53 -6.55 7.75
CA ARG A 72 5.61 -5.17 8.23
C ARG A 72 5.47 -4.22 7.06
N LEU A 73 4.34 -3.52 6.97
CA LEU A 73 4.02 -2.67 5.82
C LEU A 73 4.41 -1.20 6.03
N GLY A 74 4.76 -0.85 7.26
CA GLY A 74 5.26 0.47 7.62
C GLY A 74 4.17 1.54 7.62
N PRO A 75 4.42 2.66 8.32
CA PRO A 75 3.56 3.84 8.27
C PRO A 75 3.66 4.58 6.92
#